data_AF-A0A946HVD1-F1
#
_entry.id   AF-A0A946HVD1-F1
#
_cell.length_a   1.000
_cell.length_b   1.000
_cell.length_c   1.000
_cell.angle_alpha   90.00
_cell.angle_beta   90.00
_cell.angle_gamma   90.00
#
_symmetry.space_group_name_H-M   'P 1'
#
loop_
_entity.id
_entity.type
_entity.pdbx_description
1 polymer ?
#
loop_
_entity_poly.entity_id
_entity_poly.type
_entity_poly.pdbx_seq_one_letter_code
_entity_poly.pdbx_strand_id
1 'polypeptide(L)'
;MSTTGFEFQDLFVLDLANNHQGDIEHGKTIIRQMATVANSRNARAAVKFQFRQLDSFIHPNHREGSDNKHIPRFLSTELKRPAYEEMLAEVRKNNLLAMCTPFDEASVDIIVEMGFDILKIASCSANDWPLLEHAASANLPIICSTGGLDEDAIDQLYSFFFHRGVNFAFMHCVSIYPTPPNMLNLNQIETMRQRYPHCTIGWSTHEEPDNYGAIQVAYAKGARIFERHVGAITDEIQLNAYSSTDQQVDSWIASWQQAKDMCGGLERPPVPEEEKDSIISLQRGVFARKPLKKGTKLSRDLVYFAMPCGDDQVASNIWNEQMTLTADVEADEAVLPSDVEPISVHPETAIKRSIHKIKALLTNAAVPLNSDFEVEYSHHYGLENFAETGAVLIKCVDRDYCKKVIVQLPGQAHPSHFHKSKEETFQILHGILEVEIDRHRKTLHPGDTCLVQPGVWHSFWTETGCVFEEISSRDLPGDSVYAEKRISRLERSERKTVVDHWGRFQLGDGSLSWQ
;
A
#
# COMPACT_ATOMS: atom_id res chain seq x y z
N MET A 1 -0.26 16.68 0.98
CA MET A 1 0.30 17.02 2.32
C MET A 1 1.78 16.68 2.32
N SER A 2 2.61 17.54 2.92
CA SER A 2 4.07 17.58 2.82
C SER A 2 4.79 16.25 3.13
N THR A 3 5.74 15.87 2.28
CA THR A 3 6.67 14.73 2.40
C THR A 3 7.81 14.96 3.41
N THR A 4 7.59 15.72 4.48
CA THR A 4 8.65 16.13 5.44
C THR A 4 8.41 15.60 6.86
N GLY A 5 7.91 14.37 6.99
CA GLY A 5 7.75 13.68 8.28
C GLY A 5 8.95 12.78 8.62
N PHE A 6 9.12 12.47 9.90
CA PHE A 6 9.98 11.37 10.38
C PHE A 6 9.53 10.04 9.78
N GLU A 7 10.49 9.28 9.25
CA GLU A 7 10.25 7.99 8.62
C GLU A 7 10.05 6.91 9.69
N PHE A 8 8.85 6.33 9.77
CA PHE A 8 8.52 5.28 10.75
C PHE A 8 8.81 3.86 10.25
N GLN A 9 9.06 3.67 8.95
CA GLN A 9 9.18 2.35 8.35
C GLN A 9 10.36 1.55 8.92
N ASP A 10 10.11 0.25 9.08
CA ASP A 10 11.05 -0.77 9.54
C ASP A 10 11.81 -0.37 10.83
N LEU A 11 11.13 0.32 11.76
CA LEU A 11 11.69 0.77 13.02
C LEU A 11 11.49 -0.27 14.13
N PHE A 12 12.58 -0.70 14.75
CA PHE A 12 12.55 -1.50 15.96
C PHE A 12 12.62 -0.61 17.21
N VAL A 13 11.78 -0.89 18.20
CA VAL A 13 11.74 -0.18 19.47
C VAL A 13 12.08 -1.17 20.59
N LEU A 14 13.24 -0.98 21.19
CA LEU A 14 13.81 -1.85 22.22
C LEU A 14 13.51 -1.21 23.58
N ASP A 15 12.42 -1.65 24.23
CA ASP A 15 11.88 -1.03 25.44
C ASP A 15 12.60 -1.51 26.70
N LEU A 16 13.42 -0.63 27.29
CA LEU A 16 14.05 -0.90 28.59
C LEU A 16 13.01 -0.94 29.70
N ALA A 17 11.90 -0.20 29.59
CA ALA A 17 10.98 0.04 30.69
C ALA A 17 11.74 0.37 31.99
N ASN A 18 11.53 -0.44 33.05
CA ASN A 18 12.30 -0.38 34.30
C ASN A 18 13.24 -1.58 34.47
N ASN A 19 13.65 -2.24 33.38
CA ASN A 19 14.56 -3.40 33.42
C ASN A 19 15.99 -3.01 33.79
N HIS A 20 16.32 -1.70 33.78
CA HIS A 20 17.55 -1.17 34.37
C HIS A 20 17.62 -1.36 35.91
N GLN A 21 16.53 -1.73 36.59
CA GLN A 21 16.49 -1.99 38.05
C GLN A 21 16.95 -0.84 38.96
N GLY A 22 16.94 0.41 38.46
CA GLY A 22 17.53 1.56 39.16
C GLY A 22 19.07 1.65 39.07
N ASP A 23 19.71 0.79 38.28
CA ASP A 23 21.17 0.77 38.06
C ASP A 23 21.52 1.29 36.65
N ILE A 24 22.34 2.36 36.62
CA ILE A 24 22.76 3.04 35.39
C ILE A 24 23.68 2.17 34.54
N GLU A 25 24.64 1.47 35.15
CA GLU A 25 25.58 0.62 34.40
C GLU A 25 24.89 -0.65 33.88
N HIS A 26 23.92 -1.19 34.62
CA HIS A 26 23.07 -2.24 34.10
C HIS A 26 22.24 -1.75 32.90
N GLY A 27 21.61 -0.58 33.01
CA GLY A 27 20.91 0.05 31.88
C GLY A 27 21.80 0.24 30.65
N LYS A 28 23.02 0.77 30.83
CA LYS A 28 24.01 0.91 29.74
C LYS A 28 24.45 -0.44 29.17
N THR A 29 24.51 -1.49 29.98
CA THR A 29 24.81 -2.84 29.51
C THR A 29 23.73 -3.35 28.56
N ILE A 30 22.46 -3.19 28.91
CA ILE A 30 21.32 -3.53 28.04
C ILE A 30 21.43 -2.76 26.71
N ILE A 31 21.69 -1.45 26.78
CA ILE A 31 21.84 -0.59 25.59
C ILE A 31 22.94 -1.11 24.66
N ARG A 32 24.13 -1.43 25.19
CA ARG A 32 25.27 -1.95 24.41
C ARG A 32 24.96 -3.29 23.75
N GLN A 33 24.29 -4.20 24.46
CA GLN A 33 23.88 -5.50 23.93
C GLN A 33 22.86 -5.33 22.79
N MET A 34 21.83 -4.52 23.02
CA MET A 34 20.81 -4.20 22.02
C MET A 34 21.40 -3.51 20.77
N ALA A 35 22.33 -2.59 20.96
CA ALA A 35 23.05 -1.94 19.88
C ALA A 35 23.87 -2.95 19.06
N THR A 36 24.54 -3.89 19.73
CA THR A 36 25.31 -4.95 19.04
C THR A 36 24.40 -5.76 18.13
N VAL A 37 23.25 -6.20 18.63
CA VAL A 37 22.25 -6.95 17.84
C VAL A 37 21.73 -6.11 16.67
N ALA A 38 21.21 -4.92 16.93
CA ALA A 38 20.64 -4.05 15.90
C ALA A 38 21.65 -3.74 14.78
N ASN A 39 22.89 -3.40 15.15
CA ASN A 39 23.96 -3.11 14.20
C ASN A 39 24.36 -4.34 13.39
N SER A 40 24.47 -5.51 14.02
CA SER A 40 24.82 -6.77 13.32
C SER A 40 23.76 -7.19 12.29
N ARG A 41 22.50 -6.82 12.53
CA ARG A 41 21.36 -7.09 11.64
C ARG A 41 21.04 -5.94 10.68
N ASN A 42 21.79 -4.84 10.73
CA ASN A 42 21.47 -3.61 10.00
C ASN A 42 20.01 -3.15 10.24
N ALA A 43 19.53 -3.31 11.47
CA ALA A 43 18.17 -2.96 11.87
C ALA A 43 18.14 -1.52 12.41
N ARG A 44 17.24 -0.69 11.88
CA ARG A 44 17.01 0.65 12.41
C ARG A 44 16.30 0.53 13.75
N ALA A 45 16.97 0.95 14.83
CA ALA A 45 16.46 0.76 16.18
C ALA A 45 16.43 2.06 17.00
N ALA A 46 15.40 2.16 17.85
CA ALA A 46 15.29 3.12 18.93
C ALA A 46 15.32 2.40 20.27
N VAL A 47 16.08 2.94 21.23
CA VAL A 47 16.03 2.52 22.63
C VAL A 47 14.94 3.32 23.31
N LYS A 48 13.95 2.64 23.92
CA LYS A 48 12.84 3.30 24.59
C LYS A 48 12.99 3.29 26.11
N PHE A 49 12.79 4.46 26.70
CA PHE A 49 12.74 4.68 28.15
C PHE A 49 11.31 5.00 28.61
N GLN A 50 11.10 4.93 29.93
CA GLN A 50 9.87 5.40 30.58
C GLN A 50 10.25 6.46 31.60
N PHE A 51 9.62 7.63 31.54
CA PHE A 51 9.96 8.75 32.42
C PHE A 51 8.73 9.31 33.12
N ARG A 52 8.85 9.45 34.44
CA ARG A 52 7.79 9.87 35.35
C ARG A 52 8.37 10.83 36.37
N GLN A 53 7.69 11.93 36.63
CA GLN A 53 7.98 12.77 37.80
C GLN A 53 7.33 12.13 39.02
N LEU A 54 7.98 11.15 39.66
CA LEU A 54 7.35 10.35 40.74
C LEU A 54 6.76 11.18 41.88
N ASP A 55 7.35 12.34 42.18
CA ASP A 55 6.86 13.26 43.21
C ASP A 55 5.44 13.79 42.90
N SER A 56 5.14 14.12 41.64
CA SER A 56 3.80 14.57 41.22
C SER A 56 2.92 13.43 40.72
N PHE A 57 3.52 12.39 40.13
CA PHE A 57 2.82 11.25 39.53
C PHE A 57 2.23 10.31 40.59
N ILE A 58 2.96 10.04 41.68
CA ILE A 58 2.48 9.17 42.77
C ILE A 58 1.77 10.02 43.82
N HIS A 59 0.47 9.83 43.93
CA HIS A 59 -0.35 10.49 44.95
C HIS A 59 0.24 10.27 46.36
N PRO A 60 0.30 11.30 47.23
CA PRO A 60 0.95 11.21 48.54
C PRO A 60 0.53 10.01 49.40
N ASN A 61 -0.76 9.66 49.39
CA ASN A 61 -1.29 8.50 50.15
C ASN A 61 -0.77 7.13 49.70
N HIS A 62 -0.14 7.03 48.52
CA HIS A 62 0.39 5.79 47.99
C HIS A 62 1.92 5.70 48.03
N ARG A 63 2.62 6.72 48.57
CA ARG A 63 4.09 6.71 48.65
C ARG A 63 4.61 5.64 49.61
N GLU A 64 3.82 5.29 50.62
CA GLU A 64 4.12 4.24 51.58
C GLU A 64 2.97 3.23 51.61
N GLY A 65 3.28 1.93 51.60
CA GLY A 65 2.28 0.87 51.82
C GLY A 65 1.17 0.76 50.76
N SER A 66 1.42 1.16 49.51
CA SER A 66 0.41 1.07 48.44
C SER A 66 0.07 -0.36 48.03
N ASP A 67 -1.23 -0.66 47.93
CA ASP A 67 -1.75 -1.92 47.37
C ASP A 67 -1.61 -2.01 45.85
N ASN A 68 -1.30 -0.90 45.17
CA ASN A 68 -1.01 -0.94 43.74
C ASN A 68 0.40 -1.53 43.52
N LYS A 69 0.44 -2.75 43.00
CA LYS A 69 1.67 -3.51 42.72
C LYS A 69 2.74 -2.77 41.90
N HIS A 70 2.37 -1.76 41.11
CA HIS A 70 3.30 -1.02 40.28
C HIS A 70 4.04 0.09 41.05
N ILE A 71 3.42 0.66 42.09
CA ILE A 71 3.98 1.79 42.82
C ILE A 71 5.27 1.44 43.57
N PRO A 72 5.34 0.33 44.34
CA PRO A 72 6.60 -0.09 44.95
C PRO A 72 7.71 -0.31 43.92
N ARG A 73 7.37 -0.89 42.75
CA ARG A 73 8.31 -1.08 41.66
C ARG A 73 8.85 0.25 41.15
N PHE A 74 7.99 1.23 40.86
CA PHE A 74 8.39 2.55 40.37
C PHE A 74 9.32 3.26 41.35
N LEU A 75 9.00 3.24 42.65
CA LEU A 75 9.82 3.83 43.70
C LEU A 75 11.18 3.13 43.80
N SER A 76 11.21 1.79 43.76
CA SER A 76 12.45 1.00 43.92
C SER A 76 13.43 1.15 42.75
N THR A 77 12.95 1.50 41.56
CA THR A 77 13.78 1.62 40.34
C THR A 77 13.87 3.06 39.85
N GLU A 78 13.63 4.05 40.72
CA GLU A 78 13.66 5.44 40.32
C GLU A 78 15.06 5.83 39.82
N LEU A 79 15.08 6.50 38.66
CA LEU A 79 16.26 7.20 38.16
C LEU A 79 15.90 8.68 38.03
N LYS A 80 16.85 9.57 38.31
CA LYS A 80 16.71 11.03 38.12
C LYS A 80 17.30 11.44 36.78
N ARG A 81 17.00 12.67 36.32
CA ARG A 81 17.44 13.22 35.02
C ARG A 81 18.91 12.93 34.66
N PRO A 82 19.92 13.13 35.53
CA PRO A 82 21.32 12.87 35.17
C PRO A 82 21.58 11.42 34.72
N ALA A 83 20.90 10.45 35.33
CA ALA A 83 21.00 9.04 34.95
C ALA A 83 20.44 8.77 33.55
N TYR A 84 19.31 9.42 33.19
CA TYR A 84 18.76 9.34 31.84
C TYR A 84 19.68 10.01 30.81
N GLU A 85 20.31 11.14 31.16
CA GLU A 85 21.27 11.83 30.29
C GLU A 85 22.51 10.95 30.00
N GLU A 86 23.02 10.24 31.02
CA GLU A 86 24.11 9.27 30.84
C GLU A 86 23.73 8.09 29.95
N MET A 87 22.54 7.51 30.16
CA MET A 87 22.05 6.42 29.31
C MET A 87 21.77 6.91 27.87
N LEU A 88 21.23 8.11 27.71
CA LEU A 88 21.00 8.75 26.41
C LEU A 88 22.31 8.97 25.65
N ALA A 89 23.38 9.38 26.35
CA ALA A 89 24.71 9.48 25.77
C ALA A 89 25.22 8.11 25.27
N GLU A 90 24.95 7.02 26.00
CA GLU A 90 25.27 5.66 25.56
C GLU A 90 24.46 5.25 24.32
N VAL A 91 23.16 5.57 24.24
CA VAL A 91 22.33 5.32 23.04
C VAL A 91 22.93 6.02 21.83
N ARG A 92 23.23 7.32 21.95
CA ARG A 92 23.81 8.14 20.86
C ARG A 92 25.18 7.65 20.43
N LYS A 93 26.04 7.25 21.37
CA LYS A 93 27.36 6.68 21.10
C LYS A 93 27.27 5.43 20.21
N ASN A 94 26.17 4.69 20.30
CA ASN A 94 25.92 3.47 19.54
C ASN A 94 25.10 3.70 18.25
N ASN A 95 24.88 4.96 17.84
CA ASN A 95 24.12 5.37 16.65
C ASN A 95 22.67 4.85 16.62
N LEU A 96 22.05 4.68 17.79
CA LEU A 96 20.65 4.35 17.91
C LEU A 96 19.81 5.61 18.13
N LEU A 97 18.52 5.55 17.78
CA LEU A 97 17.55 6.59 18.12
C LEU A 97 17.16 6.47 19.60
N ALA A 98 16.78 7.59 20.20
CA ALA A 98 16.28 7.66 21.57
C ALA A 98 14.79 7.96 21.58
N MET A 99 14.02 7.12 22.25
CA MET A 99 12.58 7.29 22.45
C MET A 99 12.26 7.32 23.94
N CYS A 100 11.28 8.12 24.35
CA CYS A 100 10.83 8.11 25.74
C CYS A 100 9.31 8.16 25.85
N THR A 101 8.79 7.46 26.87
CA THR A 101 7.38 7.44 27.23
C THR A 101 7.17 8.37 28.43
N PRO A 102 6.63 9.60 28.25
CA PRO A 102 6.15 10.41 29.37
C PRO A 102 4.86 9.81 29.96
N PHE A 103 4.64 10.02 31.25
CA PHE A 103 3.39 9.69 31.93
C PHE A 103 2.74 10.91 32.63
N ASP A 104 3.34 12.09 32.46
CA ASP A 104 2.89 13.38 32.98
C ASP A 104 3.47 14.50 32.10
N GLU A 105 2.83 15.67 32.12
CA GLU A 105 3.15 16.81 31.25
C GLU A 105 4.57 17.32 31.50
N ALA A 106 4.99 17.41 32.76
CA ALA A 106 6.35 17.84 33.13
C ALA A 106 7.42 16.91 32.54
N SER A 107 7.14 15.61 32.46
CA SER A 107 8.03 14.65 31.82
C SER A 107 8.18 14.90 30.31
N VAL A 108 7.16 15.39 29.61
CA VAL A 108 7.27 15.76 28.19
C VAL A 108 8.33 16.85 28.02
N ASP A 109 8.26 17.91 28.81
CA ASP A 109 9.18 19.06 28.71
C ASP A 109 10.63 18.61 28.93
N ILE A 110 10.85 17.80 29.97
CA ILE A 110 12.19 17.30 30.29
C ILE A 110 12.71 16.36 29.19
N ILE A 111 11.85 15.52 28.60
CA ILE A 111 12.21 14.65 27.47
C ILE A 111 12.64 15.48 26.25
N VAL A 112 11.90 16.55 25.92
CA VAL A 112 12.25 17.47 24.84
C VAL A 112 13.58 18.17 25.14
N GLU A 113 13.78 18.67 26.35
CA GLU A 113 15.03 19.32 26.77
C GLU A 113 16.24 18.39 26.70
N MET A 114 16.09 17.11 27.07
CA MET A 114 17.16 16.11 26.96
C MET A 114 17.50 15.78 25.48
N GLY A 115 16.61 16.12 24.55
CA GLY A 115 16.78 15.91 23.12
C GLY A 115 16.51 14.46 22.70
N PHE A 116 15.44 13.87 23.21
CA PHE A 116 14.93 12.61 22.66
C PHE A 116 14.36 12.81 21.26
N ASP A 117 14.46 11.79 20.42
CA ASP A 117 14.07 11.86 19.01
C ASP A 117 12.56 11.62 18.82
N ILE A 118 11.94 10.81 19.70
CA ILE A 118 10.56 10.32 19.54
C ILE A 118 9.85 10.27 20.89
N LEU A 119 8.58 10.71 20.92
CA LEU A 119 7.68 10.50 22.05
C LEU A 119 6.87 9.22 21.86
N LYS A 120 6.80 8.40 22.90
CA LYS A 120 5.88 7.26 22.97
C LYS A 120 4.70 7.61 23.86
N ILE A 121 3.48 7.42 23.39
CA ILE A 121 2.30 7.40 24.26
C ILE A 121 1.97 5.94 24.62
N ALA A 122 1.99 5.63 25.92
CA ALA A 122 1.60 4.31 26.44
C ALA A 122 0.08 4.11 26.29
N SER A 123 -0.36 2.86 26.21
CA SER A 123 -1.81 2.56 26.10
C SER A 123 -2.63 3.04 27.29
N CYS A 124 -2.07 3.04 28.50
CA CYS A 124 -2.72 3.62 29.67
C CYS A 124 -2.86 5.15 29.64
N SER A 125 -2.14 5.82 28.73
CA SER A 125 -2.13 7.27 28.55
C SER A 125 -2.79 7.69 27.23
N ALA A 126 -3.28 6.73 26.44
CA ALA A 126 -3.87 6.98 25.13
C ALA A 126 -5.29 7.58 25.23
N ASN A 127 -5.83 7.76 26.44
CA ASN A 127 -7.03 8.55 26.72
C ASN A 127 -6.78 9.66 27.76
N ASP A 128 -5.51 9.95 28.04
CA ASP A 128 -5.09 11.01 28.96
C ASP A 128 -4.98 12.33 28.18
N TRP A 129 -6.12 12.99 27.97
CA TRP A 129 -6.22 14.18 27.13
C TRP A 129 -5.29 15.33 27.53
N PRO A 130 -5.11 15.68 28.83
CA PRO A 130 -4.10 16.66 29.23
C PRO A 130 -2.69 16.33 28.74
N LEU A 131 -2.26 15.08 28.90
CA LEU A 131 -0.95 14.63 28.42
C LEU A 131 -0.87 14.60 26.89
N LEU A 132 -1.93 14.18 26.19
CA LEU A 132 -2.00 14.15 24.73
C LEU A 132 -1.92 15.56 24.12
N GLU A 133 -2.60 16.54 24.71
CA GLU A 133 -2.52 17.95 24.31
C GLU A 133 -1.10 18.50 24.45
N HIS A 134 -0.47 18.24 25.59
CA HIS A 134 0.89 18.69 25.84
C HIS A 134 1.89 18.01 24.91
N ALA A 135 1.82 16.68 24.75
CA ALA A 135 2.68 15.91 23.87
C ALA A 135 2.55 16.30 22.39
N ALA A 136 1.33 16.57 21.91
CA ALA A 136 1.09 17.03 20.54
C ALA A 136 1.71 18.41 20.25
N SER A 137 1.85 19.26 21.28
CA SER A 137 2.47 20.59 21.16
C SER A 137 4.00 20.56 21.12
N ALA A 138 4.62 19.43 21.51
CA ALA A 138 6.07 19.29 21.62
C ALA A 138 6.81 19.21 20.26
N ASN A 139 6.08 19.05 19.15
CA ASN A 139 6.62 18.94 17.78
C ASN A 139 7.62 17.80 17.57
N LEU A 140 7.60 16.77 18.41
CA LEU A 140 8.33 15.52 18.18
C LEU A 140 7.44 14.50 17.47
N PRO A 141 8.01 13.56 16.68
CA PRO A 141 7.30 12.39 16.19
C PRO A 141 6.67 11.61 17.35
N ILE A 142 5.43 11.14 17.18
CA ILE A 142 4.68 10.42 18.22
C ILE A 142 4.36 8.99 17.80
N ILE A 143 4.65 8.02 18.66
CA ILE A 143 4.19 6.63 18.50
C ILE A 143 3.21 6.29 19.62
N CYS A 144 1.94 6.10 19.30
CA CYS A 144 0.88 5.86 20.28
C CYS A 144 0.41 4.39 20.26
N SER A 145 0.40 3.71 21.41
CA SER A 145 -0.10 2.32 21.50
C SER A 145 -1.57 2.31 21.87
N THR A 146 -2.37 1.45 21.23
CA THR A 146 -3.84 1.44 21.36
C THR A 146 -4.39 0.28 22.19
N GLY A 147 -3.55 -0.40 22.98
CA GLY A 147 -3.97 -1.58 23.75
C GLY A 147 -5.07 -1.30 24.77
N GLY A 148 -6.18 -2.02 24.64
CA GLY A 148 -7.34 -1.87 25.52
C GLY A 148 -8.28 -0.71 25.18
N LEU A 149 -8.00 0.04 24.11
CA LEU A 149 -8.96 1.00 23.55
C LEU A 149 -9.97 0.29 22.64
N ASP A 150 -11.17 0.84 22.58
CA ASP A 150 -12.15 0.51 21.54
C ASP A 150 -11.91 1.34 20.27
N GLU A 151 -12.66 1.03 19.21
CA GLU A 151 -12.52 1.69 17.91
C GLU A 151 -12.82 3.19 18.00
N ASP A 152 -13.84 3.60 18.77
CA ASP A 152 -14.23 5.00 18.93
C ASP A 152 -13.13 5.84 19.58
N ALA A 153 -12.43 5.30 20.59
CA ALA A 153 -11.30 5.98 21.21
C ALA A 153 -10.10 6.12 20.26
N ILE A 154 -9.82 5.11 19.43
CA ILE A 154 -8.75 5.18 18.43
C ILE A 154 -9.11 6.20 17.34
N ASP A 155 -10.38 6.29 16.94
CA ASP A 155 -10.85 7.32 15.98
C ASP A 155 -10.69 8.73 16.52
N GLN A 156 -10.99 8.95 17.81
CA GLN A 156 -10.76 10.24 18.47
C GLN A 156 -9.28 10.61 18.48
N LEU A 157 -8.40 9.67 18.81
CA LEU A 157 -6.94 9.87 18.74
C LEU A 157 -6.47 10.20 17.31
N TYR A 158 -6.95 9.45 16.32
CA TYR A 158 -6.58 9.66 14.92
C TYR A 158 -6.99 11.07 14.48
N SER A 159 -8.25 11.43 14.70
CA SER A 159 -8.79 12.75 14.40
C SER A 159 -7.98 13.86 15.09
N PHE A 160 -7.69 13.68 16.39
CA PHE A 160 -6.94 14.65 17.19
C PHE A 160 -5.54 14.93 16.63
N PHE A 161 -4.75 13.88 16.35
CA PHE A 161 -3.38 14.03 15.83
C PHE A 161 -3.38 14.49 14.37
N PHE A 162 -4.24 13.90 13.53
CA PHE A 162 -4.31 14.19 12.10
C PHE A 162 -4.68 15.66 11.83
N HIS A 163 -5.71 16.19 12.50
CA HIS A 163 -6.12 17.60 12.33
C HIS A 163 -5.07 18.62 12.80
N ARG A 164 -4.20 18.22 13.72
CA ARG A 164 -3.10 19.07 14.22
C ARG A 164 -1.83 18.96 13.38
N GLY A 165 -1.82 18.10 12.35
CA GLY A 165 -0.63 17.87 11.54
C GLY A 165 0.53 17.25 12.32
N VAL A 166 0.23 16.55 13.41
CA VAL A 166 1.25 15.81 14.18
C VAL A 166 1.79 14.71 13.27
N ASN A 167 3.09 14.47 13.33
CA ASN A 167 3.67 13.32 12.67
C ASN A 167 3.61 12.10 13.60
N PHE A 168 2.68 11.18 13.34
CA PHE A 168 2.38 10.10 14.28
C PHE A 168 2.22 8.72 13.62
N ALA A 169 2.40 7.70 14.45
CA ALA A 169 2.13 6.30 14.15
C ALA A 169 1.33 5.64 15.27
N PHE A 170 0.57 4.60 14.92
CA PHE A 170 -0.17 3.78 15.88
C PHE A 170 0.42 2.39 16.02
N MET A 171 0.35 1.84 17.22
CA MET A 171 0.79 0.49 17.52
C MET A 171 -0.40 -0.36 17.96
N HIS A 172 -0.72 -1.40 17.20
CA HIS A 172 -1.55 -2.49 17.73
C HIS A 172 -0.83 -3.10 18.94
N CYS A 173 -1.56 -3.32 20.03
CA CYS A 173 -1.01 -3.79 21.29
C CYS A 173 -2.09 -4.51 22.11
N VAL A 174 -1.68 -5.48 22.91
CA VAL A 174 -2.54 -6.16 23.89
C VAL A 174 -1.89 -6.01 25.26
N SER A 175 -2.58 -5.37 26.20
CA SER A 175 -2.05 -5.03 27.53
C SER A 175 -2.12 -6.19 28.53
N ILE A 176 -1.70 -7.40 28.10
CA ILE A 176 -1.62 -8.62 28.92
C ILE A 176 -0.15 -9.08 28.97
N TYR A 177 0.37 -9.40 30.15
CA TYR A 177 1.81 -9.56 30.39
C TYR A 177 2.13 -10.91 31.06
N PRO A 178 2.55 -11.96 30.32
CA PRO A 178 2.66 -12.03 28.87
C PRO A 178 1.32 -12.25 28.16
N THR A 179 1.21 -11.81 26.90
CA THR A 179 0.02 -12.02 26.06
C THR A 179 0.05 -13.42 25.46
N PRO A 180 -0.98 -14.27 25.68
CA PRO A 180 -1.01 -15.60 25.09
C PRO A 180 -1.27 -15.53 23.57
N PRO A 181 -0.78 -16.50 22.77
CA PRO A 181 -0.88 -16.45 21.31
C PRO A 181 -2.29 -16.23 20.75
N ASN A 182 -3.30 -16.84 21.37
CA ASN A 182 -4.71 -16.73 20.95
C ASN A 182 -5.33 -15.35 21.25
N MET A 183 -4.63 -14.47 21.97
CA MET A 183 -5.07 -13.11 22.29
C MET A 183 -4.24 -12.03 21.60
N LEU A 184 -3.23 -12.39 20.78
CA LEU A 184 -2.41 -11.41 20.06
C LEU A 184 -3.24 -10.57 19.06
N ASN A 185 -4.34 -11.12 18.54
CA ASN A 185 -5.29 -10.40 17.67
C ASN A 185 -4.62 -9.68 16.48
N LEU A 186 -3.63 -10.29 15.83
CA LEU A 186 -2.80 -9.63 14.80
C LEU A 186 -3.56 -9.17 13.53
N ASN A 187 -4.78 -9.66 13.29
CA ASN A 187 -5.66 -9.11 12.23
C ASN A 187 -6.04 -7.63 12.47
N GLN A 188 -5.92 -7.14 13.70
CA GLN A 188 -6.17 -5.73 14.02
C GLN A 188 -5.16 -4.79 13.34
N ILE A 189 -3.94 -5.26 13.07
CA ILE A 189 -2.94 -4.49 12.31
C ILE A 189 -3.47 -4.14 10.91
N GLU A 190 -4.01 -5.13 10.19
CA GLU A 190 -4.58 -4.92 8.86
C GLU A 190 -5.84 -4.06 8.91
N THR A 191 -6.69 -4.27 9.92
CA THR A 191 -7.92 -3.48 10.15
C THR A 191 -7.58 -2.00 10.38
N MET A 192 -6.62 -1.70 11.26
CA MET A 192 -6.15 -0.34 11.52
C MET A 192 -5.52 0.29 10.27
N ARG A 193 -4.75 -0.47 9.49
CA ARG A 193 -4.13 0.03 8.25
C ARG A 193 -5.16 0.44 7.21
N GLN A 194 -6.25 -0.33 7.08
CA GLN A 194 -7.35 0.01 6.17
C GLN A 194 -8.14 1.22 6.66
N ARG A 195 -8.38 1.33 7.98
CA ARG A 195 -9.13 2.44 8.58
C ARG A 195 -8.36 3.76 8.59
N TYR A 196 -7.04 3.70 8.78
CA TYR A 196 -6.16 4.87 8.93
C TYR A 196 -5.05 4.87 7.85
N PRO A 197 -5.37 5.03 6.55
CA PRO A 197 -4.44 4.82 5.43
C PRO A 197 -3.25 5.80 5.40
N HIS A 198 -3.32 6.91 6.13
CA HIS A 198 -2.25 7.90 6.24
C HIS A 198 -1.43 7.79 7.53
N CYS A 199 -1.70 6.78 8.37
CA CYS A 199 -0.96 6.51 9.59
C CYS A 199 -0.10 5.27 9.43
N THR A 200 1.17 5.33 9.81
CA THR A 200 1.98 4.12 9.90
C THR A 200 1.46 3.26 11.05
N ILE A 201 1.16 2.00 10.77
CA ILE A 201 0.72 1.04 11.78
C ILE A 201 1.91 0.14 12.14
N GLY A 202 2.15 -0.02 13.44
CA GLY A 202 3.12 -0.94 14.00
C GLY A 202 2.49 -1.91 14.98
N TRP A 203 3.35 -2.64 15.67
CA TRP A 203 2.97 -3.67 16.63
C TRP A 203 3.88 -3.61 17.85
N SER A 204 3.27 -3.38 19.01
CA SER A 204 3.92 -3.39 20.32
C SER A 204 3.46 -4.66 21.04
N THR A 205 4.41 -5.49 21.45
CA THR A 205 4.13 -6.85 21.93
C THR A 205 4.57 -7.08 23.37
N HIS A 206 3.79 -7.91 24.04
CA HIS A 206 4.07 -8.46 25.36
C HIS A 206 4.00 -10.00 25.32
N GLU A 207 4.17 -10.59 24.14
CA GLU A 207 4.20 -12.04 23.98
C GLU A 207 5.40 -12.69 24.67
N GLU A 208 5.36 -14.01 24.78
CA GLU A 208 6.49 -14.78 25.29
C GLU A 208 7.75 -14.58 24.42
N PRO A 209 8.95 -14.43 25.02
CA PRO A 209 10.20 -14.12 24.32
C PRO A 209 10.57 -15.03 23.13
N ASP A 210 10.21 -16.31 23.18
CA ASP A 210 10.58 -17.30 22.17
C ASP A 210 9.53 -17.49 21.06
N ASN A 211 8.44 -16.70 21.07
CA ASN A 211 7.46 -16.72 19.99
C ASN A 211 7.92 -15.86 18.80
N TYR A 212 8.67 -16.45 17.87
CA TYR A 212 9.15 -15.73 16.68
C TYR A 212 8.18 -15.70 15.50
N GLY A 213 7.14 -16.55 15.51
CA GLY A 213 6.15 -16.58 14.42
C GLY A 213 5.25 -15.35 14.42
N ALA A 214 5.00 -14.75 15.58
CA ALA A 214 4.10 -13.61 15.70
C ALA A 214 4.61 -12.34 15.01
N ILE A 215 5.92 -12.05 15.06
CA ILE A 215 6.47 -10.90 14.30
C ILE A 215 6.35 -11.11 12.79
N GLN A 216 6.47 -12.34 12.31
CA GLN A 216 6.30 -12.66 10.89
C GLN A 216 4.87 -12.36 10.44
N VAL A 217 3.89 -12.79 11.24
CA VAL A 217 2.47 -12.50 10.99
C VAL A 217 2.20 -11.00 11.09
N ALA A 218 2.75 -10.30 12.09
CA ALA A 218 2.59 -8.86 12.24
C ALA A 218 3.13 -8.10 11.01
N TYR A 219 4.32 -8.46 10.52
CA TYR A 219 4.89 -7.90 9.31
C TYR A 219 4.01 -8.14 8.08
N ALA A 220 3.57 -9.40 7.88
CA ALA A 220 2.71 -9.80 6.77
C ALA A 220 1.35 -9.08 6.80
N LYS A 221 0.83 -8.75 7.99
CA LYS A 221 -0.39 -7.95 8.19
C LYS A 221 -0.21 -6.45 7.98
N GLY A 222 1.03 -5.99 7.78
CA GLY A 222 1.33 -4.62 7.41
C GLY A 222 1.93 -3.77 8.52
N ALA A 223 2.35 -4.35 9.66
CA ALA A 223 3.07 -3.60 10.69
C ALA A 223 4.44 -3.14 10.15
N ARG A 224 4.86 -1.93 10.55
CA ARG A 224 6.14 -1.33 10.12
C ARG A 224 6.97 -0.72 11.25
N ILE A 225 6.44 -0.76 12.46
CA ILE A 225 7.19 -0.49 13.69
C ILE A 225 7.01 -1.72 14.58
N PHE A 226 8.06 -2.15 15.26
CA PHE A 226 8.05 -3.36 16.08
C PHE A 226 8.63 -3.04 17.45
N GLU A 227 7.81 -3.08 18.50
CA GLU A 227 8.23 -2.76 19.86
C GLU A 227 8.20 -4.00 20.76
N ARG A 228 9.29 -4.21 21.51
CA ARG A 228 9.45 -5.33 22.45
C ARG A 228 10.23 -4.91 23.69
N HIS A 229 9.86 -5.43 24.85
CA HIS A 229 10.64 -5.25 26.07
C HIS A 229 11.96 -6.01 26.01
N VAL A 230 13.03 -5.38 26.50
CA VAL A 230 14.39 -5.94 26.48
C VAL A 230 15.08 -5.81 27.84
N GLY A 231 16.02 -6.70 28.11
CA GLY A 231 16.85 -6.63 29.30
C GLY A 231 18.02 -7.59 29.27
N ALA A 232 18.83 -7.57 30.33
CA ALA A 232 20.00 -8.43 30.50
C ALA A 232 19.84 -9.26 31.77
N ILE A 233 20.21 -10.54 31.69
CA ILE A 233 20.24 -11.44 32.84
C ILE A 233 21.61 -11.32 33.52
N THR A 234 21.63 -11.26 34.85
CA THR A 234 22.84 -11.41 35.67
C THR A 234 22.61 -12.53 36.69
N ASP A 235 23.60 -12.81 37.54
CA ASP A 235 23.45 -13.77 38.63
C ASP A 235 22.32 -13.35 39.60
N GLU A 236 22.09 -12.03 39.74
CA GLU A 236 21.08 -11.43 40.63
C GLU A 236 19.80 -10.97 39.91
N ILE A 237 19.87 -10.65 38.61
CA ILE A 237 18.76 -10.04 37.86
C ILE A 237 18.16 -11.07 36.89
N GLN A 238 16.88 -11.39 37.12
CA GLN A 238 16.06 -12.20 36.23
C GLN A 238 15.09 -11.32 35.45
N LEU A 239 14.77 -11.72 34.21
CA LEU A 239 13.80 -11.01 33.38
C LEU A 239 12.36 -11.45 33.70
N ASN A 240 11.43 -10.52 33.51
CA ASN A 240 10.01 -10.85 33.51
C ASN A 240 9.65 -11.71 32.28
N ALA A 241 8.47 -12.34 32.31
CA ALA A 241 8.05 -13.31 31.29
C ALA A 241 7.74 -12.73 29.89
N TYR A 242 7.90 -11.42 29.69
CA TYR A 242 7.61 -10.72 28.43
C TYR A 242 8.77 -9.83 27.95
N SER A 243 9.93 -9.89 28.62
CA SER A 243 11.18 -9.21 28.24
C SER A 243 12.13 -10.19 27.55
N SER A 244 12.81 -9.74 26.51
CA SER A 244 13.76 -10.53 25.73
C SER A 244 15.22 -10.19 26.07
N THR A 245 16.07 -11.22 26.05
CA THR A 245 17.53 -11.11 26.01
C THR A 245 18.02 -10.68 24.62
N ASP A 246 19.30 -10.36 24.49
CA ASP A 246 19.93 -10.02 23.21
C ASP A 246 19.86 -11.16 22.19
N GLN A 247 20.03 -12.43 22.60
CA GLN A 247 19.92 -13.57 21.69
C GLN A 247 18.48 -13.76 21.18
N GLN A 248 17.48 -13.49 22.03
CA GLN A 248 16.07 -13.56 21.65
C GLN A 248 15.68 -12.41 20.73
N VAL A 249 16.20 -11.20 20.97
CA VAL A 249 16.01 -10.06 20.05
C VAL A 249 16.68 -10.32 18.70
N ASP A 250 17.87 -10.92 18.69
CA ASP A 250 18.56 -11.30 17.45
C ASP A 250 17.71 -12.27 16.61
N SER A 251 17.16 -13.30 17.25
CA SER A 251 16.26 -14.28 16.62
C SER A 251 14.94 -13.66 16.14
N TRP A 252 14.43 -12.69 16.89
CA TRP A 252 13.21 -11.95 16.55
C TRP A 252 13.40 -11.05 15.32
N ILE A 253 14.50 -10.30 15.24
CA ILE A 253 14.85 -9.49 14.06
C ILE A 253 15.16 -10.39 12.85
N ALA A 254 15.84 -11.52 13.05
CA ALA A 254 16.08 -12.49 11.99
C ALA A 254 14.76 -13.04 11.40
N SER A 255 13.79 -13.33 12.27
CA SER A 255 12.48 -13.82 11.85
C SER A 255 11.69 -12.75 11.09
N TRP A 256 11.81 -11.48 11.49
CA TRP A 256 11.29 -10.35 10.73
C TRP A 256 11.94 -10.21 9.34
N GLN A 257 13.27 -10.35 9.22
CA GLN A 257 13.97 -10.31 7.93
C GLN A 257 13.47 -11.42 7.01
N GLN A 258 13.32 -12.64 7.55
CA GLN A 258 12.75 -13.74 6.79
C GLN A 258 11.33 -13.44 6.30
N ALA A 259 10.48 -12.83 7.15
CA ALA A 259 9.14 -12.43 6.74
C ALA A 259 9.15 -11.37 5.64
N LYS A 260 10.06 -10.40 5.73
CA LYS A 260 10.28 -9.39 4.69
C LYS A 260 10.65 -10.02 3.35
N ASP A 261 11.59 -10.97 3.36
CA ASP A 261 12.01 -11.69 2.16
C ASP A 261 10.87 -12.55 1.58
N MET A 262 10.13 -13.27 2.45
CA MET A 262 9.01 -14.12 2.05
C MET A 262 7.82 -13.32 1.49
N CYS A 263 7.52 -12.14 2.06
CA CYS A 263 6.43 -11.30 1.58
C CYS A 263 6.75 -10.60 0.26
N GLY A 264 8.02 -10.30 -0.01
CA GLY A 264 8.43 -9.62 -1.23
C GLY A 264 7.86 -8.20 -1.40
N GLY A 265 7.85 -7.72 -2.63
CA GLY A 265 7.30 -6.40 -2.99
C GLY A 265 5.77 -6.42 -3.16
N LEU A 266 5.16 -5.23 -3.14
CA LEU A 266 3.73 -5.06 -3.47
C LEU A 266 3.46 -5.24 -4.98
N GLU A 267 4.47 -5.00 -5.80
CA GLU A 267 4.40 -5.21 -7.25
C GLU A 267 4.89 -6.60 -7.62
N ARG A 268 4.24 -7.19 -8.63
CA ARG A 268 4.66 -8.49 -9.16
C ARG A 268 5.99 -8.33 -9.90
N PRO A 269 7.05 -9.06 -9.50
CA PRO A 269 8.34 -8.98 -10.18
C PRO A 269 8.27 -9.57 -11.60
N PRO A 270 9.24 -9.25 -12.47
CA PRO A 270 9.42 -9.96 -13.73
C PRO A 270 9.57 -11.46 -13.51
N VAL A 271 8.99 -12.26 -14.41
CA VAL A 271 9.04 -13.73 -14.33
C VAL A 271 10.48 -14.20 -14.59
N PRO A 272 11.10 -14.98 -13.69
CA PRO A 272 12.42 -15.57 -13.89
C PRO A 272 12.44 -16.52 -15.10
N GLU A 273 13.58 -16.63 -15.79
CA GLU A 273 13.70 -17.49 -16.97
C GLU A 273 13.46 -18.97 -16.64
N GLU A 274 13.95 -19.43 -15.49
CA GLU A 274 13.72 -20.79 -14.98
C GLU A 274 12.24 -21.11 -14.79
N GLU A 275 11.44 -20.14 -14.34
CA GLU A 275 9.98 -20.30 -14.23
C GLU A 275 9.35 -20.38 -15.63
N LYS A 276 9.79 -19.54 -16.58
CA LYS A 276 9.29 -19.58 -17.97
C LYS A 276 9.59 -20.92 -18.62
N ASP A 277 10.82 -21.42 -18.51
CA ASP A 277 11.24 -22.72 -19.06
C ASP A 277 10.40 -23.86 -18.45
N SER A 278 10.20 -23.82 -17.13
CA SER A 278 9.34 -24.78 -16.43
C SER A 278 7.91 -24.75 -16.98
N ILE A 279 7.33 -23.56 -17.15
CA ILE A 279 6.00 -23.41 -17.72
C ILE A 279 5.96 -23.90 -19.17
N ILE A 280 6.91 -23.50 -20.02
CA ILE A 280 7.00 -23.91 -21.43
C ILE A 280 7.11 -25.43 -21.55
N SER A 281 7.93 -26.08 -20.72
CA SER A 281 8.09 -27.54 -20.73
C SER A 281 6.79 -28.30 -20.45
N LEU A 282 5.87 -27.69 -19.69
CA LEU A 282 4.56 -28.24 -19.34
C LEU A 282 3.44 -27.78 -20.29
N GLN A 283 3.73 -26.92 -21.26
CA GLN A 283 2.74 -26.47 -22.23
C GLN A 283 2.36 -27.59 -23.19
N ARG A 284 1.12 -27.51 -23.67
CA ARG A 284 0.67 -28.32 -24.80
C ARG A 284 0.88 -27.58 -26.11
N GLY A 285 1.45 -28.27 -27.08
CA GLY A 285 1.51 -27.83 -28.48
C GLY A 285 0.25 -28.20 -29.26
N VAL A 286 0.08 -27.58 -30.42
CA VAL A 286 -0.97 -27.89 -31.40
C VAL A 286 -0.45 -28.94 -32.39
N PHE A 287 -1.20 -30.02 -32.58
CA PHE A 287 -0.88 -31.10 -33.51
C PHE A 287 -2.04 -31.31 -34.48
N ALA A 288 -1.73 -31.66 -35.73
CA ALA A 288 -2.75 -31.98 -36.72
C ALA A 288 -3.33 -33.39 -36.48
N ARG A 289 -4.66 -33.53 -36.47
CA ARG A 289 -5.34 -34.83 -36.26
C ARG A 289 -5.27 -35.74 -37.49
N LYS A 290 -5.06 -35.15 -38.67
CA LYS A 290 -5.02 -35.78 -39.98
C LYS A 290 -4.21 -34.89 -40.93
N PRO A 291 -3.82 -35.34 -42.13
CA PRO A 291 -3.11 -34.48 -43.08
C PRO A 291 -3.95 -33.26 -43.46
N LEU A 292 -3.37 -32.07 -43.37
CA LEU A 292 -3.97 -30.77 -43.68
C LEU A 292 -3.21 -30.12 -44.85
N LYS A 293 -3.93 -29.45 -45.75
CA LYS A 293 -3.34 -28.79 -46.91
C LYS A 293 -3.14 -27.30 -46.68
N LYS A 294 -2.16 -26.72 -47.36
CA LYS A 294 -1.98 -25.27 -47.45
C LYS A 294 -3.31 -24.58 -47.78
N GLY A 295 -3.59 -23.49 -47.08
CA GLY A 295 -4.84 -22.73 -47.16
C GLY A 295 -5.96 -23.28 -46.27
N THR A 296 -5.74 -24.37 -45.54
CA THR A 296 -6.73 -24.89 -44.59
C THR A 296 -6.85 -23.95 -43.39
N LYS A 297 -8.07 -23.51 -43.10
CA LYS A 297 -8.40 -22.81 -41.86
C LYS A 297 -8.50 -23.84 -40.73
N LEU A 298 -7.73 -23.64 -39.66
CA LEU A 298 -7.71 -24.55 -38.52
C LEU A 298 -9.04 -24.49 -37.75
N SER A 299 -9.48 -25.64 -37.26
CA SER A 299 -10.66 -25.78 -36.42
C SER A 299 -10.45 -26.88 -35.39
N ARG A 300 -11.30 -26.90 -34.35
CA ARG A 300 -11.17 -27.79 -33.20
C ARG A 300 -11.15 -29.28 -33.57
N ASP A 301 -11.85 -29.66 -34.63
CA ASP A 301 -11.94 -31.01 -35.16
C ASP A 301 -10.70 -31.43 -35.98
N LEU A 302 -9.96 -30.47 -36.53
CA LEU A 302 -8.77 -30.72 -37.35
C LEU A 302 -7.48 -30.86 -36.54
N VAL A 303 -7.45 -30.35 -35.31
CA VAL A 303 -6.26 -30.39 -34.44
C VAL A 303 -6.53 -31.09 -33.11
N TYR A 304 -5.47 -31.41 -32.39
CA TYR A 304 -5.52 -31.78 -30.97
C TYR A 304 -4.37 -31.10 -30.22
N PHE A 305 -4.43 -31.10 -28.88
CA PHE A 305 -3.45 -30.45 -28.02
C PHE A 305 -2.80 -31.45 -27.08
N ALA A 306 -1.48 -31.59 -27.14
CA ALA A 306 -0.73 -32.56 -26.35
C ALA A 306 0.60 -31.96 -25.83
N MET A 307 1.15 -32.53 -24.76
CA MET A 307 2.47 -32.19 -24.22
C MET A 307 3.49 -33.24 -24.70
N PRO A 308 4.77 -32.89 -24.93
CA PRO A 308 5.35 -31.53 -24.84
C PRO A 308 4.97 -30.62 -26.00
N CYS A 309 5.00 -29.32 -25.75
CA CYS A 309 5.14 -28.33 -26.82
C CYS A 309 6.60 -28.31 -27.26
N GLY A 310 6.87 -28.66 -28.51
CA GLY A 310 8.21 -28.60 -29.08
C GLY A 310 8.72 -27.16 -29.25
N ASP A 311 10.02 -27.06 -29.51
CA ASP A 311 10.66 -25.79 -29.85
C ASP A 311 10.03 -25.23 -31.13
N ASP A 312 9.69 -23.94 -31.10
CA ASP A 312 9.04 -23.23 -32.23
C ASP A 312 7.73 -23.91 -32.71
N GLN A 313 6.97 -24.50 -31.78
CA GLN A 313 5.62 -25.02 -32.05
C GLN A 313 4.55 -23.99 -31.64
N VAL A 314 3.44 -23.94 -32.38
CA VAL A 314 2.25 -23.20 -31.94
C VAL A 314 1.75 -23.83 -30.64
N ALA A 315 1.85 -23.07 -29.55
CA ALA A 315 1.32 -23.47 -28.27
C ALA A 315 -0.22 -23.34 -28.23
N SER A 316 -0.86 -24.20 -27.45
CA SER A 316 -2.32 -24.23 -27.34
C SER A 316 -2.95 -22.95 -26.80
N ASN A 317 -2.20 -22.09 -26.11
CA ASN A 317 -2.65 -20.80 -25.57
C ASN A 317 -2.75 -19.69 -26.62
N ILE A 318 -2.05 -19.82 -27.76
CA ILE A 318 -2.10 -18.85 -28.86
C ILE A 318 -2.96 -19.33 -30.04
N TRP A 319 -3.36 -20.61 -30.04
CA TRP A 319 -4.23 -21.19 -31.06
C TRP A 319 -5.61 -20.53 -31.12
N ASN A 320 -6.14 -20.34 -32.33
CA ASN A 320 -7.52 -19.95 -32.56
C ASN A 320 -8.05 -20.49 -33.91
N GLU A 321 -9.38 -20.51 -34.08
CA GLU A 321 -10.05 -21.03 -35.28
C GLU A 321 -9.89 -20.12 -36.52
N GLN A 322 -9.20 -18.99 -36.42
CA GLN A 322 -8.96 -18.07 -37.53
C GLN A 322 -7.60 -18.30 -38.22
N MET A 323 -6.73 -19.13 -37.64
CA MET A 323 -5.43 -19.46 -38.21
C MET A 323 -5.60 -20.23 -39.52
N THR A 324 -4.88 -19.79 -40.56
CA THR A 324 -4.86 -20.44 -41.88
C THR A 324 -3.46 -20.98 -42.15
N LEU A 325 -3.36 -22.22 -42.63
CA LEU A 325 -2.07 -22.83 -42.94
C LEU A 325 -1.43 -22.22 -44.20
N THR A 326 -0.13 -21.94 -44.15
CA THR A 326 0.71 -21.48 -45.27
C THR A 326 1.45 -22.64 -45.94
N ALA A 327 1.48 -23.82 -45.30
CA ALA A 327 2.09 -25.07 -45.77
C ALA A 327 1.16 -26.28 -45.55
N ASP A 328 1.51 -27.42 -46.14
CA ASP A 328 0.88 -28.70 -45.81
C ASP A 328 1.43 -29.21 -44.47
N VAL A 329 0.60 -29.82 -43.62
CA VAL A 329 0.98 -30.38 -42.31
C VAL A 329 0.46 -31.81 -42.22
N GLU A 330 1.31 -32.79 -41.91
CA GLU A 330 0.92 -34.21 -41.86
C GLU A 330 0.20 -34.58 -40.55
N ALA A 331 -0.41 -35.77 -40.51
CA ALA A 331 -1.05 -36.26 -39.28
C ALA A 331 -0.04 -36.42 -38.13
N ASP A 332 -0.46 -36.05 -36.92
CA ASP A 332 0.34 -36.04 -35.68
C ASP A 332 1.56 -35.11 -35.70
N GLU A 333 1.72 -34.29 -36.76
CA GLU A 333 2.78 -33.30 -36.85
C GLU A 333 2.42 -32.01 -36.07
N ALA A 334 3.46 -31.36 -35.54
CA ALA A 334 3.34 -30.08 -34.87
C ALA A 334 2.98 -28.98 -35.88
N VAL A 335 2.01 -28.13 -35.54
CA VAL A 335 1.79 -26.90 -36.29
C VAL A 335 2.82 -25.87 -35.83
N LEU A 336 3.67 -25.39 -36.73
CA LEU A 336 4.69 -24.38 -36.41
C LEU A 336 4.16 -22.96 -36.68
N PRO A 337 4.67 -21.91 -36.02
CA PRO A 337 4.30 -20.52 -36.31
C PRO A 337 4.58 -20.13 -37.76
N SER A 338 5.58 -20.73 -38.41
CA SER A 338 5.89 -20.56 -39.84
C SER A 338 4.84 -21.17 -40.76
N ASP A 339 4.10 -22.18 -40.30
CA ASP A 339 3.06 -22.87 -41.06
C ASP A 339 1.72 -22.16 -41.00
N VAL A 340 1.59 -21.06 -40.27
CA VAL A 340 0.36 -20.28 -40.16
C VAL A 340 0.56 -18.85 -40.66
N GLU A 341 -0.49 -18.27 -41.23
CA GLU A 341 -0.47 -16.86 -41.57
C GLU A 341 -0.23 -16.03 -40.29
N PRO A 342 0.55 -14.94 -40.35
CA PRO A 342 0.74 -14.06 -39.21
C PRO A 342 -0.62 -13.62 -38.68
N ILE A 343 -0.87 -13.87 -37.40
CA ILE A 343 -2.12 -13.44 -36.77
C ILE A 343 -2.18 -11.91 -36.88
N SER A 344 -3.06 -11.39 -37.73
CA SER A 344 -3.34 -9.96 -37.74
C SER A 344 -3.96 -9.64 -36.39
N VAL A 345 -3.24 -8.85 -35.58
CA VAL A 345 -3.78 -8.34 -34.32
C VAL A 345 -4.86 -7.35 -34.71
N HIS A 346 -6.11 -7.79 -34.75
CA HIS A 346 -7.24 -6.90 -34.99
C HIS A 346 -7.18 -5.76 -33.96
N PRO A 347 -7.42 -4.49 -34.36
CA PRO A 347 -7.39 -3.33 -33.47
C PRO A 347 -8.23 -3.50 -32.19
N GLU A 348 -9.30 -4.30 -32.27
CA GLU A 348 -10.14 -4.75 -31.16
C GLU A 348 -9.38 -5.47 -30.02
N THR A 349 -8.24 -6.07 -30.32
CA THR A 349 -7.37 -6.72 -29.33
C THR A 349 -6.77 -5.70 -28.36
N ALA A 350 -6.55 -4.45 -28.80
CA ALA A 350 -6.07 -3.38 -27.92
C ALA A 350 -7.10 -3.05 -26.83
N ILE A 351 -8.39 -2.99 -27.20
CA ILE A 351 -9.52 -2.82 -26.26
C ILE A 351 -9.61 -4.04 -25.32
N LYS A 352 -9.53 -5.26 -25.85
CA LYS A 352 -9.59 -6.48 -25.03
C LYS A 352 -8.47 -6.52 -23.99
N ARG A 353 -7.25 -6.11 -24.36
CA ARG A 353 -6.10 -6.04 -23.45
C ARG A 353 -6.26 -4.94 -22.41
N SER A 354 -6.85 -3.80 -22.76
CA SER A 354 -7.02 -2.69 -21.82
C SER A 354 -8.14 -2.94 -20.80
N ILE A 355 -9.21 -3.66 -21.14
CA ILE A 355 -10.33 -3.98 -20.22
C ILE A 355 -9.84 -4.52 -18.87
N HIS A 356 -8.91 -5.48 -18.87
CA HIS A 356 -8.41 -6.07 -17.64
C HIS A 356 -7.59 -5.07 -16.81
N LYS A 357 -6.79 -4.22 -17.47
CA LYS A 357 -6.02 -3.17 -16.80
C LYS A 357 -6.93 -2.09 -16.19
N ILE A 358 -7.99 -1.73 -16.91
CA ILE A 358 -8.99 -0.76 -16.44
C ILE A 358 -9.76 -1.32 -15.23
N LYS A 359 -10.19 -2.59 -15.29
CA LYS A 359 -10.82 -3.28 -14.16
C LYS A 359 -9.90 -3.33 -12.94
N ALA A 360 -8.60 -3.58 -13.15
CA ALA A 360 -7.61 -3.56 -12.08
C ALA A 360 -7.49 -2.16 -11.46
N LEU A 361 -7.39 -1.10 -12.27
CA LEU A 361 -7.34 0.28 -11.77
C LEU A 361 -8.59 0.68 -10.98
N LEU A 362 -9.79 0.32 -11.45
CA LEU A 362 -11.04 0.57 -10.71
C LEU A 362 -11.08 -0.17 -9.38
N THR A 363 -10.57 -1.40 -9.35
CA THR A 363 -10.48 -2.20 -8.11
C THR A 363 -9.51 -1.57 -7.13
N ASN A 364 -8.33 -1.15 -7.61
CA ASN A 364 -7.33 -0.44 -6.80
C ASN A 364 -7.85 0.91 -6.29
N ALA A 365 -8.69 1.59 -7.08
CA ALA A 365 -9.36 2.83 -6.71
C ALA A 365 -10.56 2.61 -5.78
N ALA A 366 -10.93 1.36 -5.49
CA ALA A 366 -12.13 1.00 -4.75
C ALA A 366 -13.41 1.66 -5.30
N VAL A 367 -13.53 1.76 -6.63
CA VAL A 367 -14.68 2.35 -7.33
C VAL A 367 -15.62 1.24 -7.80
N PRO A 368 -16.66 0.90 -7.04
CA PRO A 368 -17.68 -0.02 -7.51
C PRO A 368 -18.53 0.64 -8.60
N LEU A 369 -18.76 -0.10 -9.68
CA LEU A 369 -19.74 0.25 -10.71
C LEU A 369 -20.99 -0.60 -10.51
N ASN A 370 -22.16 -0.01 -10.69
CA ASN A 370 -23.43 -0.75 -10.70
C ASN A 370 -23.57 -1.52 -12.04
N SER A 371 -24.74 -2.10 -12.35
CA SER A 371 -24.95 -2.77 -13.64
C SER A 371 -25.37 -1.85 -14.78
N ASP A 372 -25.56 -0.55 -14.51
CA ASP A 372 -26.28 0.39 -15.36
C ASP A 372 -25.36 1.57 -15.73
N PHE A 373 -24.43 1.29 -16.64
CA PHE A 373 -23.45 2.25 -17.13
C PHE A 373 -23.12 1.99 -18.61
N GLU A 374 -22.74 3.05 -19.33
CA GLU A 374 -22.26 2.98 -20.72
C GLU A 374 -20.76 3.23 -20.74
N VAL A 375 -20.02 2.48 -21.57
CA VAL A 375 -18.56 2.59 -21.65
C VAL A 375 -18.11 2.99 -23.02
N GLU A 376 -17.32 4.05 -23.05
CA GLU A 376 -16.74 4.60 -24.27
C GLU A 376 -15.21 4.60 -24.15
N TYR A 377 -14.55 3.97 -25.11
CA TYR A 377 -13.10 4.06 -25.30
C TYR A 377 -12.81 5.22 -26.24
N SER A 378 -12.10 6.23 -25.75
CA SER A 378 -11.69 7.41 -26.50
C SER A 378 -10.30 7.17 -27.08
N HIS A 379 -10.17 7.13 -28.41
CA HIS A 379 -8.94 6.77 -29.15
C HIS A 379 -8.71 7.69 -30.35
N HIS A 380 -8.50 8.99 -30.12
CA HIS A 380 -8.43 10.00 -31.19
C HIS A 380 -7.32 9.80 -32.24
N TYR A 381 -6.36 8.93 -31.95
CA TYR A 381 -5.23 8.61 -32.82
C TYR A 381 -5.23 7.14 -33.27
N GLY A 382 -6.37 6.46 -33.19
CA GLY A 382 -6.52 5.05 -33.56
C GLY A 382 -6.36 4.11 -32.36
N LEU A 383 -6.97 2.93 -32.47
CA LEU A 383 -6.98 1.91 -31.42
C LEU A 383 -5.59 1.33 -31.13
N GLU A 384 -4.72 1.32 -32.13
CA GLU A 384 -3.32 0.92 -32.02
C GLU A 384 -2.51 1.82 -31.06
N ASN A 385 -2.88 3.10 -30.97
CA ASN A 385 -2.23 4.09 -30.11
C ASN A 385 -2.96 4.29 -28.78
N PHE A 386 -3.99 3.47 -28.47
CA PHE A 386 -4.82 3.67 -27.28
C PHE A 386 -4.00 3.63 -25.99
N ALA A 387 -2.96 2.80 -25.89
CA ALA A 387 -2.13 2.72 -24.68
C ALA A 387 -1.36 4.02 -24.38
N GLU A 388 -1.02 4.80 -25.41
CA GLU A 388 -0.29 6.05 -25.29
C GLU A 388 -1.23 7.26 -25.25
N THR A 389 -2.33 7.19 -26.01
CA THR A 389 -3.25 8.29 -26.21
C THR A 389 -4.70 7.82 -26.19
N GLY A 390 -5.41 8.16 -25.11
CA GLY A 390 -6.80 7.80 -24.93
C GLY A 390 -7.29 7.98 -23.50
N ALA A 391 -8.54 7.57 -23.29
CA ALA A 391 -9.14 7.41 -21.98
C ALA A 391 -10.36 6.47 -22.09
N VAL A 392 -10.74 5.84 -20.99
CA VAL A 392 -12.03 5.15 -20.89
C VAL A 392 -12.99 5.99 -20.08
N LEU A 393 -14.15 6.27 -20.65
CA LEU A 393 -15.20 7.06 -20.05
C LEU A 393 -16.36 6.13 -19.70
N ILE A 394 -16.66 6.04 -18.41
CA ILE A 394 -17.72 5.20 -17.86
C ILE A 394 -18.83 6.13 -17.40
N LYS A 395 -19.85 6.27 -18.23
CA LYS A 395 -20.98 7.15 -17.97
C LYS A 395 -21.91 6.49 -16.96
N CYS A 396 -21.96 7.09 -15.76
CA CYS A 396 -22.76 6.61 -14.63
C CYS A 396 -24.10 7.35 -14.51
N VAL A 397 -24.13 8.64 -14.89
CA VAL A 397 -25.34 9.47 -14.91
C VAL A 397 -25.33 10.33 -16.17
N ASP A 398 -26.46 10.41 -16.85
CA ASP A 398 -26.67 11.25 -18.03
C ASP A 398 -28.09 11.80 -18.05
N ARG A 399 -28.26 12.98 -17.46
CA ARG A 399 -29.54 13.70 -17.32
C ARG A 399 -29.31 15.19 -17.64
N ASP A 400 -29.85 16.10 -16.83
CA ASP A 400 -29.51 17.53 -16.90
C ASP A 400 -28.07 17.81 -16.45
N TYR A 401 -27.47 16.86 -15.74
CA TYR A 401 -26.04 16.78 -15.42
C TYR A 401 -25.52 15.39 -15.79
N CYS A 402 -24.20 15.28 -16.00
CA CYS A 402 -23.53 14.02 -16.26
C CYS A 402 -22.53 13.72 -15.14
N LYS A 403 -22.39 12.43 -14.86
CA LYS A 403 -21.28 11.87 -14.06
C LYS A 403 -20.60 10.79 -14.89
N LYS A 404 -19.30 10.93 -15.08
CA LYS A 404 -18.46 9.89 -15.69
C LYS A 404 -17.34 9.51 -14.75
N VAL A 405 -17.02 8.23 -14.67
CA VAL A 405 -15.74 7.76 -14.12
C VAL A 405 -14.80 7.61 -15.30
N ILE A 406 -13.68 8.31 -15.28
CA ILE A 406 -12.67 8.31 -16.33
C ILE A 406 -11.47 7.51 -15.83
N VAL A 407 -10.98 6.60 -16.67
CA VAL A 407 -9.79 5.80 -16.39
C VAL A 407 -8.75 6.07 -17.46
N GLN A 408 -7.55 6.47 -17.04
CA GLN A 408 -6.35 6.49 -17.86
C GLN A 408 -5.35 5.45 -17.40
N LEU A 409 -4.79 4.72 -18.35
CA LEU A 409 -3.71 3.76 -18.11
C LEU A 409 -2.38 4.49 -17.83
N PRO A 410 -1.41 3.83 -17.18
CA PRO A 410 -0.07 4.40 -16.97
C PRO A 410 0.56 4.88 -18.28
N GLY A 411 1.08 6.11 -18.29
CA GLY A 411 1.70 6.77 -19.44
C GLY A 411 0.72 7.37 -20.46
N GLN A 412 -0.61 7.23 -20.26
CA GLN A 412 -1.61 7.62 -21.25
C GLN A 412 -1.91 9.12 -21.22
N ALA A 413 -2.00 9.75 -22.39
CA ALA A 413 -2.40 11.16 -22.58
C ALA A 413 -3.80 11.28 -23.19
N HIS A 414 -4.46 12.41 -22.99
CA HIS A 414 -5.68 12.78 -23.70
C HIS A 414 -5.48 14.13 -24.41
N PRO A 415 -5.94 14.26 -25.68
CA PRO A 415 -5.64 15.43 -26.49
C PRO A 415 -6.24 16.72 -25.92
N SER A 416 -5.61 17.84 -26.30
CA SER A 416 -6.08 19.17 -25.95
C SER A 416 -7.40 19.50 -26.65
N HIS A 417 -8.39 19.87 -25.84
CA HIS A 417 -9.74 20.18 -26.29
C HIS A 417 -10.38 21.24 -25.39
N PHE A 418 -11.50 21.79 -25.84
CA PHE A 418 -12.40 22.58 -25.02
C PHE A 418 -13.86 22.24 -25.33
N HIS A 419 -14.75 22.67 -24.44
CA HIS A 419 -16.18 22.51 -24.54
C HIS A 419 -16.85 23.86 -24.82
N LYS A 420 -17.76 23.96 -25.80
CA LYS A 420 -18.42 25.24 -26.12
C LYS A 420 -19.38 25.68 -25.02
N SER A 421 -20.06 24.73 -24.39
CA SER A 421 -21.11 24.99 -23.41
C SER A 421 -21.02 24.13 -22.16
N LYS A 422 -20.32 22.99 -22.21
CA LYS A 422 -20.16 22.13 -21.04
C LYS A 422 -19.21 22.76 -20.02
N GLU A 423 -19.66 22.83 -18.78
CA GLU A 423 -18.82 23.05 -17.60
C GLU A 423 -18.56 21.69 -16.98
N GLU A 424 -17.32 21.42 -16.59
CA GLU A 424 -16.96 20.16 -15.95
C GLU A 424 -15.98 20.37 -14.79
N THR A 425 -16.11 19.52 -13.79
CA THR A 425 -15.18 19.45 -12.66
C THR A 425 -14.62 18.05 -12.58
N PHE A 426 -13.30 17.94 -12.54
CA PHE A 426 -12.61 16.71 -12.24
C PHE A 426 -12.43 16.55 -10.74
N GLN A 427 -12.60 15.34 -10.22
CA GLN A 427 -12.18 14.94 -8.88
C GLN A 427 -11.34 13.67 -8.96
N ILE A 428 -10.12 13.70 -8.44
CA ILE A 428 -9.23 12.54 -8.50
C ILE A 428 -9.62 11.51 -7.43
N LEU A 429 -9.84 10.27 -7.84
CA LEU A 429 -10.15 9.16 -6.93
C LEU A 429 -8.91 8.32 -6.62
N HIS A 430 -8.05 8.10 -7.62
CA HIS A 430 -6.86 7.27 -7.50
C HIS A 430 -5.81 7.66 -8.54
N GLY A 431 -4.53 7.52 -8.19
CA GLY A 431 -3.42 7.87 -9.07
C GLY A 431 -3.10 9.37 -9.07
N ILE A 432 -2.30 9.80 -10.04
CA ILE A 432 -1.89 11.20 -10.21
C ILE A 432 -2.32 11.66 -11.61
N LEU A 433 -2.96 12.83 -11.70
CA LEU A 433 -3.34 13.45 -12.97
C LEU A 433 -2.55 14.74 -13.16
N GLU A 434 -1.81 14.82 -14.25
CA GLU A 434 -1.23 16.06 -14.74
C GLU A 434 -2.23 16.71 -15.70
N VAL A 435 -2.78 17.86 -15.31
CA VAL A 435 -3.72 18.62 -16.14
C VAL A 435 -3.07 19.92 -16.60
N GLU A 436 -3.23 20.26 -17.88
CA GLU A 436 -2.92 21.57 -18.41
C GLU A 436 -4.23 22.29 -18.72
N ILE A 437 -4.47 23.45 -18.09
CA ILE A 437 -5.66 24.29 -18.28
C ILE A 437 -5.20 25.70 -18.61
N ASP A 438 -5.62 26.23 -19.76
CA ASP A 438 -5.20 27.56 -20.24
C ASP A 438 -3.68 27.78 -20.14
N ARG A 439 -2.91 26.76 -20.57
CA ARG A 439 -1.43 26.71 -20.54
C ARG A 439 -0.79 26.67 -19.15
N HIS A 440 -1.58 26.52 -18.09
CA HIS A 440 -1.09 26.32 -16.73
C HIS A 440 -1.17 24.85 -16.36
N ARG A 441 -0.06 24.29 -15.89
CA ARG A 441 0.01 22.89 -15.45
C ARG A 441 -0.30 22.76 -13.97
N LYS A 442 -1.03 21.72 -13.62
CA LYS A 442 -1.35 21.33 -12.24
C LYS A 442 -1.21 19.82 -12.10
N THR A 443 -0.50 19.40 -11.06
CA THR A 443 -0.50 18.03 -10.56
C THR A 443 -1.65 17.87 -9.58
N LEU A 444 -2.54 16.91 -9.82
CA LEU A 444 -3.69 16.61 -8.97
C LEU A 444 -3.51 15.24 -8.32
N HIS A 445 -3.75 15.18 -7.01
CA HIS A 445 -3.70 13.98 -6.18
C HIS A 445 -5.11 13.54 -5.75
N PRO A 446 -5.29 12.32 -5.24
CA PRO A 446 -6.60 11.86 -4.76
C PRO A 446 -7.24 12.85 -3.78
N GLY A 447 -8.49 13.22 -4.05
CA GLY A 447 -9.24 14.24 -3.31
C GLY A 447 -9.19 15.64 -3.92
N ASP A 448 -8.19 15.96 -4.75
CA ASP A 448 -8.11 17.26 -5.42
C ASP A 448 -9.20 17.41 -6.49
N THR A 449 -9.67 18.64 -6.67
CA THR A 449 -10.68 19.00 -7.67
C THR A 449 -10.15 20.02 -8.68
N CYS A 450 -10.61 19.94 -9.93
CA CYS A 450 -10.24 20.87 -10.97
C CYS A 450 -11.44 21.26 -11.83
N LEU A 451 -11.86 22.53 -11.73
CA LEU A 451 -12.94 23.09 -12.54
C LEU A 451 -12.40 23.55 -13.91
N VAL A 452 -13.08 23.12 -14.96
CA VAL A 452 -12.87 23.55 -16.35
C VAL A 452 -14.12 24.30 -16.80
N GLN A 453 -13.95 25.59 -17.07
CA GLN A 453 -15.01 26.45 -17.56
C GLN A 453 -15.25 26.25 -19.06
N PRO A 454 -16.48 26.52 -19.57
CA PRO A 454 -16.74 26.52 -21.00
C PRO A 454 -15.77 27.43 -21.76
N GLY A 455 -15.30 26.98 -22.92
CA GLY A 455 -14.35 27.69 -23.77
C GLY A 455 -12.88 27.56 -23.35
N VAL A 456 -12.58 26.91 -22.23
CA VAL A 456 -11.20 26.77 -21.73
C VAL A 456 -10.53 25.52 -22.29
N TRP A 457 -9.38 25.72 -22.94
CA TRP A 457 -8.53 24.65 -23.42
C TRP A 457 -7.93 23.85 -22.28
N HIS A 458 -8.05 22.53 -22.36
CA HIS A 458 -7.47 21.63 -21.39
C HIS A 458 -7.04 20.30 -22.02
N SER A 459 -6.05 19.66 -21.38
CA SER A 459 -5.57 18.30 -21.66
C SER A 459 -5.09 17.66 -20.38
N PHE A 460 -4.99 16.33 -20.37
CA PHE A 460 -4.52 15.60 -19.19
C PHE A 460 -3.71 14.36 -19.54
N TRP A 461 -2.77 14.01 -18.67
CA TRP A 461 -1.86 12.88 -18.78
C TRP A 461 -1.60 12.27 -17.39
N THR A 462 -1.18 11.01 -17.35
CA THR A 462 -0.80 10.34 -16.11
C THR A 462 0.42 9.44 -16.30
N GLU A 463 1.35 9.47 -15.36
CA GLU A 463 2.48 8.55 -15.31
C GLU A 463 2.05 7.19 -14.75
N THR A 464 1.28 7.21 -13.67
CA THR A 464 0.98 6.05 -12.81
C THR A 464 -0.33 5.35 -13.18
N GLY A 465 -1.12 5.94 -14.06
CA GLY A 465 -2.51 5.57 -14.27
C GLY A 465 -3.40 6.32 -13.27
N CYS A 466 -4.61 6.67 -13.70
CA CYS A 466 -5.48 7.54 -12.92
C CYS A 466 -6.94 7.13 -13.08
N VAL A 467 -7.68 7.16 -11.96
CA VAL A 467 -9.14 7.07 -11.93
C VAL A 467 -9.65 8.38 -11.35
N PHE A 468 -10.49 9.08 -12.10
CA PHE A 468 -11.06 10.36 -11.69
C PHE A 468 -12.50 10.49 -12.17
N GLU A 469 -13.30 11.31 -11.50
CA GLU A 469 -14.68 11.57 -11.90
C GLU A 469 -14.78 12.90 -12.66
N GLU A 470 -15.57 12.91 -13.71
CA GLU A 470 -16.08 14.13 -14.37
C GLU A 470 -17.51 14.34 -13.88
N ILE A 471 -17.74 15.46 -13.20
CA ILE A 471 -19.09 15.97 -12.92
C ILE A 471 -19.30 17.17 -13.83
N SER A 472 -20.27 17.09 -14.73
CA SER A 472 -20.46 18.12 -15.74
C SER A 472 -21.93 18.48 -15.95
N SER A 473 -22.18 19.59 -16.62
CA SER A 473 -23.46 19.80 -17.28
C SER A 473 -23.67 18.75 -18.39
N ARG A 474 -24.91 18.65 -18.90
CA ARG A 474 -25.30 17.64 -19.89
C ARG A 474 -24.34 17.56 -21.08
N ASP A 475 -23.97 16.34 -21.46
CA ASP A 475 -23.13 16.07 -22.63
C ASP A 475 -23.92 16.30 -23.93
N LEU A 476 -23.49 17.27 -24.73
CA LEU A 476 -24.15 17.66 -25.97
C LEU A 476 -23.34 17.20 -27.19
N PRO A 477 -23.95 16.51 -28.17
CA PRO A 477 -23.26 16.13 -29.39
C PRO A 477 -22.62 17.33 -30.11
N GLY A 478 -21.31 17.25 -30.39
CA GLY A 478 -20.56 18.31 -31.09
C GLY A 478 -20.11 19.49 -30.23
N ASP A 479 -20.20 19.36 -28.90
CA ASP A 479 -19.72 20.37 -27.94
C ASP A 479 -18.18 20.41 -27.81
N SER A 480 -17.52 19.26 -27.94
CA SER A 480 -16.05 19.16 -27.88
C SER A 480 -15.38 19.66 -29.16
N VAL A 481 -14.40 20.55 -29.01
CA VAL A 481 -13.53 21.06 -30.08
C VAL A 481 -12.08 20.72 -29.77
N TYR A 482 -11.38 20.10 -30.71
CA TYR A 482 -9.99 19.65 -30.54
C TYR A 482 -9.00 20.60 -31.23
N ALA A 483 -7.82 20.79 -30.64
CA ALA A 483 -6.77 21.66 -31.19
C ALA A 483 -6.25 21.16 -32.53
N GLU A 484 -6.13 19.84 -32.65
CA GLU A 484 -5.70 19.19 -33.89
C GLU A 484 -6.86 19.05 -34.88
N LYS A 485 -6.75 19.73 -36.02
CA LYS A 485 -7.76 19.71 -37.09
C LYS A 485 -8.06 18.32 -37.64
N ARG A 486 -7.14 17.36 -37.55
CA ARG A 486 -7.40 15.97 -37.98
C ARG A 486 -8.46 15.29 -37.12
N ILE A 487 -8.43 15.51 -35.80
CA ILE A 487 -9.38 14.90 -34.85
C ILE A 487 -10.78 15.44 -35.11
N SER A 488 -10.89 16.74 -35.37
CA SER A 488 -12.16 17.42 -35.66
C SER A 488 -12.78 17.02 -37.02
N ARG A 489 -12.05 16.30 -37.89
CA ARG A 489 -12.54 15.78 -39.18
C ARG A 489 -13.01 14.33 -39.10
N LEU A 490 -12.71 13.63 -38.01
CA LEU A 490 -13.12 12.25 -37.79
C LEU A 490 -14.57 12.20 -37.31
N GLU A 491 -15.32 11.25 -37.85
CA GLU A 491 -16.63 10.88 -37.33
C GLU A 491 -16.49 10.34 -35.90
N ARG A 492 -17.56 10.42 -35.10
CA ARG A 492 -17.51 9.98 -33.69
C ARG A 492 -17.11 8.49 -33.59
N SER A 493 -17.61 7.65 -34.47
CA SER A 493 -17.30 6.21 -34.53
C SER A 493 -15.85 5.90 -34.88
N GLU A 494 -15.13 6.83 -35.51
CA GLU A 494 -13.71 6.64 -35.88
C GLU A 494 -12.75 6.93 -34.72
N ARG A 495 -13.21 7.66 -33.69
CA ARG A 495 -12.40 8.09 -32.55
C ARG A 495 -12.91 7.61 -31.19
N LYS A 496 -14.09 6.97 -31.16
CA LYS A 496 -14.76 6.48 -29.96
C LYS A 496 -15.40 5.11 -30.22
N THR A 497 -15.15 4.16 -29.34
CA THR A 497 -15.78 2.82 -29.39
C THR A 497 -16.64 2.62 -28.15
N VAL A 498 -17.94 2.40 -28.37
CA VAL A 498 -18.87 2.03 -27.29
C VAL A 498 -18.78 0.52 -27.07
N VAL A 499 -18.70 0.11 -25.80
CA VAL A 499 -18.63 -1.30 -25.41
C VAL A 499 -19.81 -1.63 -24.51
N ASP A 500 -20.76 -2.38 -25.05
CA ASP A 500 -21.90 -2.87 -24.31
C ASP A 500 -21.47 -3.98 -23.32
N HIS A 501 -21.98 -3.91 -22.09
CA HIS A 501 -21.88 -4.98 -21.08
C HIS A 501 -20.47 -5.34 -20.54
N TRP A 502 -19.47 -4.46 -20.60
CA TRP A 502 -18.20 -4.50 -19.84
C TRP A 502 -17.49 -5.89 -19.70
N GLY A 503 -17.73 -6.84 -20.60
CA GLY A 503 -17.21 -8.20 -20.44
C GLY A 503 -18.08 -9.37 -20.89
N ARG A 504 -19.19 -9.19 -21.61
CA ARG A 504 -19.67 -10.25 -22.52
C ARG A 504 -19.01 -10.00 -23.87
N PHE A 505 -18.18 -10.93 -24.32
CA PHE A 505 -17.32 -10.85 -25.49
C PHE A 505 -18.08 -10.73 -26.83
N GLN A 506 -18.83 -9.64 -27.00
CA GLN A 506 -19.48 -9.26 -28.25
C GLN A 506 -19.03 -7.84 -28.56
N LEU A 507 -17.85 -7.72 -29.19
CA LEU A 507 -17.63 -6.58 -30.06
C LEU A 507 -18.51 -6.90 -31.27
N GLY A 508 -19.54 -6.09 -31.51
CA GLY A 508 -20.53 -6.39 -32.53
C GLY A 508 -19.84 -6.57 -33.88
N ASP A 509 -19.90 -7.78 -34.42
CA ASP A 509 -19.60 -8.01 -35.83
C ASP A 509 -20.47 -7.04 -36.62
N GLY A 510 -19.83 -6.16 -37.39
CA GLY A 510 -20.56 -5.32 -38.34
C GLY A 510 -21.46 -6.23 -39.18
N SER A 511 -22.76 -5.92 -39.15
CA SER A 511 -23.91 -6.69 -39.68
C SER A 511 -24.64 -7.55 -38.63
N LEU A 512 -25.75 -7.01 -38.14
CA LEU A 512 -27.05 -7.68 -38.11
C LEU A 512 -28.13 -6.63 -37.80
N SER A 513 -28.79 -6.17 -38.86
CA SER A 513 -30.06 -5.48 -38.77
C SER A 513 -31.11 -6.45 -38.24
N TRP A 514 -31.81 -6.08 -37.17
CA TRP A 514 -33.11 -6.67 -36.89
C TRP A 514 -34.18 -5.91 -37.67
N GLN A 515 -34.31 -6.29 -38.95
CA GLN A 515 -35.54 -6.43 -39.73
C GLN A 515 -35.20 -7.06 -41.08
#